data_AF-A0A2H9LQ90-F1
#
_entry.id   AF-A0A2H9LQ90-F1
#
_cell.length_a   1.000
_cell.length_b   1.000
_cell.length_c   1.000
_cell.angle_alpha   90.00
_cell.angle_beta   90.00
_cell.angle_gamma   90.00
#
_symmetry.space_group_name_H-M   'P 1'
#
loop_
_entity.id
_entity.type
_entity.pdbx_description
1 polymer ?
#
loop_
_entity_poly.entity_id
_entity_poly.type
_entity_poly.pdbx_seq_one_letter_code
_entity_poly.pdbx_strand_id
1 'polypeptide(L)'
;MQCIYYFIVAELNNNVKYLLRGNLRLLVLNIISKNSIHGYALFKELEKIYKWRPSCGTLYPVLSEFEENGIILGSETVECGRCKKIYTITEKGRTHLKDMIKDFQGSLQLLRLNERF
;
A
#
# COMPACT_ATOMS: atom_id res chain seq x y z
N MET A 1 2.06 18.59 0.18
CA MET A 1 1.07 17.48 0.28
C MET A 1 1.60 16.17 0.91
N GLN A 2 2.89 16.02 1.24
CA GLN A 2 3.41 14.85 1.99
C GLN A 2 3.26 14.95 3.53
N CYS A 3 3.11 16.16 4.10
CA CYS A 3 3.10 16.34 5.55
C CYS A 3 1.89 15.72 6.28
N ILE A 4 0.69 15.73 5.68
CA ILE A 4 -0.53 15.28 6.38
C ILE A 4 -0.51 13.75 6.62
N TYR A 5 0.05 12.98 5.69
CA TYR A 5 0.17 11.52 5.84
C TYR A 5 1.19 11.14 6.92
N TYR A 6 2.30 11.89 7.02
CA TYR A 6 3.30 11.67 8.06
C TYR A 6 2.78 12.09 9.44
N PHE A 7 1.98 13.16 9.51
CA PHE A 7 1.34 13.62 10.74
C PHE A 7 0.33 12.60 11.26
N ILE A 8 -0.48 12.02 10.36
CA ILE A 8 -1.35 10.90 10.71
C ILE A 8 -0.49 9.72 11.21
N VAL A 9 0.47 9.20 10.45
CA VAL A 9 1.22 7.99 10.89
C VAL A 9 2.04 8.19 12.17
N ALA A 10 2.53 9.41 12.46
CA ALA A 10 3.34 9.70 13.65
C ALA A 10 2.54 9.83 14.96
N GLU A 11 1.26 10.23 14.90
CA GLU A 11 0.39 10.41 16.09
C GLU A 11 -0.56 9.24 16.34
N LEU A 12 -0.44 8.15 15.60
CA LEU A 12 -1.38 7.03 15.68
C LEU A 12 -1.00 6.00 16.76
N ASN A 13 -1.89 5.86 17.74
CA ASN A 13 -1.88 4.78 18.74
C ASN A 13 -1.97 3.40 18.07
N ASN A 14 -1.60 2.34 18.79
CA ASN A 14 -1.50 0.96 18.26
C ASN A 14 -2.74 0.50 17.46
N ASN A 15 -3.94 0.91 17.85
CA ASN A 15 -5.20 0.58 17.16
C ASN A 15 -5.21 1.01 15.68
N VAL A 16 -4.66 2.17 15.34
CA VAL A 16 -4.67 2.62 13.94
C VAL A 16 -3.54 2.00 13.13
N LYS A 17 -2.44 1.57 13.77
CA LYS A 17 -1.47 0.67 13.11
C LYS A 17 -2.11 -0.66 12.74
N TYR A 18 -2.99 -1.21 13.58
CA TYR A 18 -3.74 -2.43 13.25
C TYR A 18 -4.75 -2.21 12.13
N LEU A 19 -5.48 -1.09 12.12
CA LEU A 19 -6.38 -0.73 11.02
C LEU A 19 -5.64 -0.55 9.69
N LEU A 20 -4.46 0.08 9.72
CA LEU A 20 -3.60 0.23 8.52
C LEU A 20 -3.08 -1.13 8.03
N ARG A 21 -2.66 -2.03 8.93
CA ARG A 21 -2.29 -3.41 8.58
C ARG A 21 -3.47 -4.18 7.98
N GLY A 22 -4.68 -3.93 8.46
CA GLY A 22 -5.92 -4.45 7.89
C GLY A 22 -6.22 -3.93 6.48
N ASN A 23 -5.56 -2.85 6.05
CA ASN A 23 -5.72 -2.25 4.72
C ASN A 23 -4.47 -2.45 3.86
N LEU A 24 -3.97 -3.70 3.77
CA LEU A 24 -2.77 -4.06 3.02
C LEU A 24 -2.77 -3.54 1.58
N ARG A 25 -3.93 -3.60 0.90
CA ARG A 25 -4.11 -3.12 -0.48
C ARG A 25 -3.70 -1.65 -0.62
N LEU A 26 -4.18 -0.79 0.29
CA LEU A 26 -3.84 0.63 0.29
C LEU A 26 -2.34 0.84 0.53
N LEU A 27 -1.74 0.09 1.46
CA LEU A 27 -0.31 0.20 1.76
C LEU A 27 0.55 -0.18 0.55
N VAL A 28 0.23 -1.30 -0.09
CA VAL A 28 0.94 -1.80 -1.28
C VAL A 28 0.86 -0.80 -2.42
N LEU A 29 -0.34 -0.35 -2.77
CA LEU A 29 -0.53 0.54 -3.90
C LEU A 29 0.11 1.92 -3.63
N ASN A 30 0.05 2.42 -2.39
CA ASN A 30 0.72 3.65 -1.99
C ASN A 30 2.24 3.57 -2.18
N ILE A 31 2.88 2.44 -1.84
CA ILE A 31 4.33 2.26 -2.06
C ILE A 31 4.65 2.25 -3.55
N ILE A 32 3.93 1.45 -4.34
CA ILE A 32 4.13 1.34 -5.80
C ILE A 32 3.87 2.70 -6.49
N SER A 33 2.98 3.52 -5.95
CA SER A 33 2.65 4.83 -6.55
C SER A 33 3.78 5.84 -6.57
N LYS A 34 4.74 5.67 -5.64
CA LYS A 34 5.87 6.59 -5.45
C LYS A 34 6.96 6.32 -6.46
N ASN A 35 7.32 5.06 -6.66
CA ASN A 35 8.33 4.61 -7.62
C ASN A 35 8.06 3.17 -8.04
N SER A 36 8.44 2.82 -9.27
CA SER A 36 8.48 1.43 -9.71
C SER A 36 9.35 0.58 -8.76
N ILE A 37 8.88 -0.60 -8.39
CA ILE A 37 9.49 -1.38 -7.30
C ILE A 37 9.48 -2.88 -7.58
N HIS A 38 10.55 -3.56 -7.19
CA HIS A 38 10.60 -5.03 -7.22
C HIS A 38 9.74 -5.62 -6.10
N GLY A 39 9.15 -6.81 -6.32
CA GLY A 39 8.37 -7.50 -5.30
C GLY A 39 9.11 -7.72 -3.97
N TYR A 40 10.40 -8.05 -4.00
CA TYR A 40 11.20 -8.17 -2.77
C TYR A 40 11.45 -6.82 -2.08
N ALA A 41 11.71 -5.77 -2.85
CA ALA A 41 11.89 -4.42 -2.31
C ALA A 41 10.60 -3.91 -1.67
N LEU A 42 9.42 -4.26 -2.22
CA LEU A 42 8.13 -3.97 -1.62
C LEU A 42 7.97 -4.61 -0.23
N PHE A 43 8.39 -5.87 -0.04
CA PHE A 43 8.41 -6.49 1.29
C PHE A 43 9.28 -5.71 2.27
N LYS A 44 10.48 -5.31 1.85
CA LYS A 44 11.44 -4.56 2.67
C LYS A 44 10.88 -3.19 3.07
N GLU A 45 10.22 -2.49 2.15
CA GLU A 45 9.60 -1.20 2.44
C GLU A 45 8.41 -1.33 3.40
N LEU A 46 7.55 -2.33 3.23
CA LEU A 46 6.47 -2.62 4.16
C LEU A 46 6.99 -2.89 5.58
N GLU A 47 8.01 -3.74 5.69
CA GLU A 47 8.66 -4.07 6.97
C GLU A 47 9.31 -2.84 7.61
N LYS A 48 10.01 -2.02 6.82
CA LYS A 48 10.70 -0.82 7.29
C LYS A 48 9.72 0.22 7.85
N ILE A 49 8.65 0.51 7.11
CA ILE A 49 7.67 1.56 7.43
C ILE A 49 6.72 1.11 8.55
N TYR A 50 6.18 -0.10 8.46
CA TYR A 50 5.09 -0.56 9.34
C TYR A 50 5.55 -1.53 10.44
N LYS A 51 6.86 -1.83 10.49
CA LYS A 51 7.46 -2.81 11.42
C LYS A 51 6.72 -4.15 11.40
N TRP A 52 6.23 -4.51 10.21
CA TRP A 52 5.41 -5.67 9.96
C TRP A 52 5.56 -6.08 8.50
N ARG A 53 5.65 -7.38 8.26
CA ARG A 53 5.78 -7.96 6.94
C ARG A 53 4.59 -8.88 6.68
N PRO A 54 3.77 -8.65 5.65
CA PRO A 54 2.72 -9.59 5.27
C PRO A 54 3.33 -10.90 4.79
N SER A 55 2.56 -11.99 4.87
CA SER A 55 2.97 -13.27 4.29
C SER A 55 3.01 -13.20 2.76
N CYS A 56 3.80 -14.07 2.13
CA CYS A 56 3.77 -14.24 0.67
C CYS A 56 2.37 -14.60 0.16
N GLY A 57 1.65 -15.47 0.88
CA GLY A 57 0.27 -15.87 0.56
C GLY A 57 -0.76 -14.75 0.69
N THR A 58 -0.39 -13.59 1.25
CA THR A 58 -1.27 -12.41 1.32
C THR A 58 -0.85 -11.34 0.33
N LEU A 59 0.47 -11.13 0.13
CA LEU A 59 0.96 -10.06 -0.74
C LEU A 59 0.76 -10.36 -2.22
N TYR A 60 1.10 -11.57 -2.67
CA TYR A 60 1.05 -11.90 -4.09
C TYR A 60 -0.37 -11.94 -4.67
N PRO A 61 -1.40 -12.41 -3.94
CA PRO A 61 -2.78 -12.26 -4.40
C PRO A 61 -3.18 -10.79 -4.59
N VAL A 62 -2.77 -9.88 -3.71
CA VAL A 62 -3.03 -8.44 -3.87
C VAL A 62 -2.35 -7.89 -5.14
N LEU A 63 -1.10 -8.28 -5.39
CA LEU A 63 -0.39 -7.85 -6.60
C LEU A 63 -1.05 -8.41 -7.87
N SER A 64 -1.46 -9.68 -7.84
CA SER A 64 -2.13 -10.34 -8.96
C SER A 64 -3.48 -9.67 -9.26
N GLU A 65 -4.28 -9.42 -8.22
CA GLU A 65 -5.55 -8.70 -8.31
C GLU A 65 -5.34 -7.30 -8.94
N PHE A 66 -4.31 -6.57 -8.53
CA PHE A 66 -4.01 -5.26 -9.10
C PHE A 66 -3.55 -5.33 -10.56
N GLU A 67 -2.77 -6.33 -10.94
CA GLU A 67 -2.37 -6.52 -12.34
C GLU A 67 -3.55 -6.89 -13.23
N GLU A 68 -4.38 -7.85 -12.80
CA GLU A 68 -5.59 -8.29 -13.51
C GLU A 68 -6.56 -7.13 -13.73
N ASN A 69 -6.68 -6.24 -12.75
CA ASN A 69 -7.52 -5.04 -12.85
C ASN A 69 -6.85 -3.86 -13.57
N GLY A 70 -5.61 -4.00 -14.03
CA GLY A 70 -4.84 -2.93 -14.68
C GLY A 70 -4.53 -1.73 -13.77
N ILE A 71 -4.55 -1.95 -12.46
CA ILE A 71 -4.17 -0.96 -11.42
C ILE A 71 -2.65 -0.79 -11.40
N ILE A 72 -1.92 -1.89 -11.60
CA ILE A 72 -0.46 -1.88 -11.77
C ILE A 72 -0.08 -2.65 -13.03
N LEU A 73 1.11 -2.39 -13.54
CA LEU A 73 1.76 -3.15 -14.61
C LEU A 73 2.99 -3.84 -14.03
N GLY A 74 3.12 -5.14 -14.29
CA GLY A 74 4.34 -5.89 -14.06
C GLY A 74 5.17 -6.01 -15.33
N SER A 75 6.43 -5.58 -15.26
CA SER A 75 7.43 -5.81 -16.30
C SER A 75 8.52 -6.73 -15.79
N GLU A 76 8.86 -7.75 -16.57
CA GLU A 76 10.01 -8.60 -16.29
C GLU A 76 11.31 -7.91 -16.69
N THR A 77 12.27 -7.87 -15.77
CA THR A 77 13.62 -7.39 -16.04
C THR A 77 14.64 -8.48 -15.68
N VAL A 78 15.67 -8.61 -16.50
CA VAL A 78 16.78 -9.53 -16.22
C VAL A 78 17.91 -8.75 -15.59
N GLU A 79 18.18 -9.01 -14.31
CA GLU A 79 19.34 -8.46 -13.62
C GLU A 79 20.22 -9.61 -13.15
N CYS A 80 21.51 -9.58 -13.52
CA CYS A 80 22.49 -10.62 -13.16
C CYS A 80 22.00 -12.04 -13.46
N GLY A 81 21.35 -12.24 -14.62
CA GLY A 81 20.84 -13.54 -15.06
C GLY A 81 19.60 -14.05 -14.31
N ARG A 82 18.98 -13.23 -13.45
CA ARG A 82 17.72 -13.57 -12.77
C ARG A 82 16.59 -12.68 -13.26
N CYS A 83 15.48 -13.30 -13.66
CA CYS A 83 14.25 -12.58 -13.96
C CYS A 83 13.66 -12.01 -12.67
N LYS A 84 13.37 -10.72 -12.66
CA LYS A 84 12.73 -9.99 -11.57
C LYS A 84 11.54 -9.24 -12.13
N LYS A 85 10.40 -9.32 -11.44
CA LYS A 85 9.22 -8.53 -11.78
C LYS A 85 9.28 -7.17 -11.09
N ILE A 86 9.15 -6.10 -11.87
CA ILE A 86 9.00 -4.71 -11.41
C ILE A 86 7.55 -4.32 -11.57
N TYR A 87 6.96 -3.77 -10.51
CA TYR A 87 5.59 -3.26 -10.52
C TYR A 87 5.61 -1.74 -10.64
N THR A 88 4.77 -1.22 -11.53
CA THR A 88 4.58 0.22 -11.76
C THR A 88 3.10 0.56 -11.72
N ILE A 89 2.72 1.66 -11.07
CA ILE A 89 1.32 2.09 -11.03
C ILE A 89 0.86 2.61 -12.40
N THR A 90 -0.38 2.33 -12.79
CA THR A 90 -1.01 2.92 -13.99
C THR A 90 -1.75 4.20 -13.64
N GLU A 91 -2.23 4.93 -14.64
CA GLU A 91 -3.11 6.09 -14.40
C GLU A 91 -4.44 5.67 -13.74
N LYS A 92 -4.99 4.51 -14.15
CA LYS A 92 -6.14 3.88 -13.49
C LYS A 92 -5.82 3.59 -12.03
N GLY A 93 -4.64 3.06 -11.74
CA GLY A 93 -4.20 2.77 -10.38
C GLY A 93 -4.01 4.03 -9.53
N ARG A 94 -3.52 5.14 -10.11
CA ARG A 94 -3.42 6.42 -9.41
C ARG A 94 -4.80 6.95 -9.00
N THR A 95 -5.78 6.84 -9.88
CA THR A 95 -7.17 7.20 -9.57
C THR A 95 -7.73 6.30 -8.47
N HIS A 96 -7.58 4.97 -8.62
CA HIS A 96 -8.01 4.01 -7.61
C HIS A 96 -7.39 4.27 -6.23
N LEU A 97 -6.09 4.61 -6.17
CA LEU A 97 -5.41 4.96 -4.94
C LEU A 97 -6.03 6.20 -4.27
N LYS A 98 -6.41 7.23 -5.04
CA LYS A 98 -7.07 8.42 -4.49
C LYS A 98 -8.41 8.06 -3.83
N ASP A 99 -9.20 7.20 -4.48
CA ASP A 99 -10.48 6.74 -3.95
C ASP A 99 -10.29 5.94 -2.66
N MET A 100 -9.35 4.98 -2.66
CA MET A 100 -9.01 4.22 -1.45
C MET A 100 -8.58 5.11 -0.27
N ILE A 101 -7.81 6.17 -0.54
CA ILE A 101 -7.40 7.14 0.49
C ILE A 101 -8.61 7.88 1.03
N LYS A 102 -9.52 8.33 0.16
CA LYS A 102 -10.74 9.04 0.54
C LYS A 102 -11.65 8.17 1.41
N ASP A 103 -11.87 6.92 1.01
CA ASP A 103 -12.71 5.96 1.75
C ASP A 103 -12.10 5.62 3.11
N PHE A 104 -10.77 5.46 3.16
CA PHE A 104 -10.06 5.22 4.41
C PHE A 104 -10.14 6.43 5.36
N GLN A 105 -9.99 7.64 4.85
CA GLN A 105 -10.15 8.88 5.63
C GLN A 105 -11.57 9.03 6.18
N GLY A 106 -12.59 8.79 5.36
CA GLY A 106 -13.99 8.81 5.80
C GLY A 106 -14.24 7.80 6.92
N SER A 107 -13.73 6.58 6.77
CA SER A 107 -13.84 5.52 7.79
C SER A 107 -13.17 5.91 9.12
N LEU A 108 -11.98 6.51 9.07
CA LEU A 108 -11.30 7.00 10.27
C LEU A 108 -12.05 8.14 10.95
N GLN A 109 -12.68 9.03 10.17
CA GLN A 109 -13.49 10.11 10.71
C GLN A 109 -14.70 9.56 11.48
N LEU A 110 -15.37 8.54 10.95
CA LEU A 110 -16.50 7.89 11.63
C LEU A 110 -16.10 7.27 12.97
N LEU A 111 -14.99 6.54 13.02
CA LEU A 111 -14.50 5.95 14.27
C LEU A 111 -14.20 7.00 15.34
N ARG A 112 -13.59 8.13 14.96
CA ARG A 112 -13.30 9.25 15.88
C ARG A 112 -14.56 9.93 16.42
N LEU A 113 -15.67 9.89 15.69
CA LEU A 113 -16.94 10.45 16.12
C LEU A 113 -17.66 9.55 17.13
N ASN A 114 -17.46 8.23 17.05
CA ASN A 114 -18.09 7.27 17.95
C ASN A 114 -17.40 7.14 19.32
N GLU A 115 -16.18 7.65 19.48
CA GLU A 115 -15.47 7.70 20.78
C GLU A 115 -15.78 8.96 21.60
N ARG A 116 -16.72 9.81 21.14
CA ARG A 116 -17.13 11.05 21.82
C ARG A 116 -18.42 10.93 22.65
N PHE A 117 -18.87 9.71 22.94
CA PHE A 117 -19.99 9.43 23.84
C PHE A 117 -19.58 8.45 24.94
#